data_AF-A0A3A0FNU7-F1
#
_entry.id   AF-A0A3A0FNU7-F1
#
_cell.length_a   1.000
_cell.length_b   1.000
_cell.length_c   1.000
_cell.angle_alpha   90.00
_cell.angle_beta   90.00
_cell.angle_gamma   90.00
#
_symmetry.space_group_name_H-M   'P 1'
#
loop_
_entity.id
_entity.type
_entity.pdbx_description
1 polymer ?
#
loop_
_entity_poly.entity_id
_entity_poly.type
_entity_poly.pdbx_seq_one_letter_code
_entity_poly.pdbx_strand_id
1 'polypeptide(L)'
;MTRDARRAMRIQLTDERRERMLRSVRQFFLAELDIELGTLAAERALDFFVKELGAPVYNQAIQDARAFLAAKLEDLAGEFYEPDEPYAR
;
A
#
# COMPACT_ATOMS: atom_id res chain seq x y z
N MET A 1 -19.38 15.63 14.88
CA MET A 1 -18.06 15.68 14.18
C MET A 1 -17.88 14.43 13.31
N THR A 2 -18.75 14.21 12.34
CA THR A 2 -18.61 13.07 11.41
C THR A 2 -17.75 13.54 10.26
N ARG A 3 -16.42 13.43 10.42
CA ARG A 3 -15.48 13.70 9.34
C ARG A 3 -15.81 12.71 8.23
N ASP A 4 -16.23 13.21 7.07
CA ASP A 4 -16.60 12.42 5.91
C ASP A 4 -15.44 11.49 5.53
N ALA A 5 -15.54 10.22 5.92
CA ALA A 5 -14.52 9.21 5.71
C ALA A 5 -14.22 8.99 4.21
N ARG A 6 -15.15 9.37 3.31
CA ARG A 6 -14.95 9.32 1.86
C ARG A 6 -13.88 10.29 1.36
N ARG A 7 -13.54 11.33 2.14
CA ARG A 7 -12.48 12.29 1.79
C ARG A 7 -11.10 11.93 2.33
N ALA A 8 -10.98 10.88 3.16
CA ALA A 8 -9.75 10.53 3.87
C ALA A 8 -8.85 9.53 3.12
N MET A 9 -9.40 8.72 2.22
CA MET A 9 -8.60 7.76 1.44
C MET A 9 -8.07 8.38 0.15
N ARG A 10 -6.74 8.46 0.03
CA ARG A 10 -6.04 8.88 -1.20
C ARG A 10 -5.99 7.78 -2.28
N ILE A 11 -6.21 6.53 -1.91
CA ILE A 11 -6.24 5.43 -2.88
C ILE A 11 -7.57 5.48 -3.62
N GLN A 12 -7.49 5.81 -4.91
CA GLN A 12 -8.59 5.70 -5.85
C GLN A 12 -8.20 4.66 -6.89
N LEU A 13 -9.02 3.62 -7.04
CA LEU A 13 -8.83 2.63 -8.08
C LEU A 13 -9.38 3.19 -9.39
N THR A 14 -8.64 3.01 -10.48
CA THR A 14 -9.21 3.20 -11.81
C THR A 14 -10.29 2.15 -12.07
N ASP A 15 -11.22 2.44 -12.97
CA ASP A 15 -12.30 1.51 -13.29
C ASP A 15 -11.76 0.15 -13.73
N GLU A 16 -10.73 0.14 -14.59
CA GLU A 16 -10.04 -1.09 -15.01
C GLU A 16 -9.44 -1.89 -13.85
N ARG A 17 -8.80 -1.20 -12.89
CA ARG A 17 -8.21 -1.85 -11.71
C ARG A 17 -9.31 -2.42 -10.82
N ARG A 18 -10.37 -1.64 -10.60
CA ARG A 18 -11.52 -2.05 -9.81
C ARG A 18 -12.17 -3.30 -10.41
N GLU A 19 -12.38 -3.31 -11.71
CA GLU A 19 -13.01 -4.43 -12.41
C GLU A 19 -12.15 -5.69 -12.36
N ARG A 20 -10.82 -5.57 -12.52
CA ARG A 20 -9.88 -6.68 -12.27
C ARG A 20 -9.97 -7.20 -10.84
N MET A 21 -10.02 -6.30 -9.85
CA MET A 21 -10.12 -6.69 -8.44
C MET A 21 -11.44 -7.36 -8.12
N LEU A 22 -12.56 -6.90 -8.69
CA LEU A 22 -13.86 -7.56 -8.54
C LEU A 22 -13.83 -9.00 -9.05
N ARG A 23 -13.22 -9.24 -10.21
CA ARG A 23 -13.05 -10.60 -10.74
C ARG A 23 -12.22 -11.46 -9.78
N SER A 24 -11.12 -10.92 -9.26
CA SER A 24 -10.25 -11.62 -8.31
C SER A 24 -10.97 -11.96 -7.00
N VAL A 25 -11.73 -11.01 -6.43
CA VAL A 25 -12.54 -11.24 -5.22
C VAL A 25 -13.56 -12.35 -5.46
N ARG A 26 -14.31 -12.29 -6.58
CA ARG A 26 -15.29 -13.35 -6.90
C ARG A 26 -14.63 -14.71 -7.06
N GLN A 27 -13.48 -14.76 -7.75
CA GLN A 27 -12.72 -15.99 -7.93
C GLN A 27 -12.22 -16.57 -6.61
N PHE A 28 -11.69 -15.73 -5.72
CA PHE A 28 -11.23 -16.17 -4.40
C PHE A 28 -12.37 -16.78 -3.58
N PHE A 29 -13.53 -16.10 -3.50
CA PHE A 29 -14.67 -16.61 -2.74
C PHE A 29 -15.21 -17.92 -3.33
N LEU A 30 -15.23 -18.06 -4.66
CA LEU A 30 -15.64 -19.30 -5.29
C LEU A 30 -14.63 -20.44 -5.03
N ALA A 31 -13.35 -20.18 -5.26
CA ALA A 31 -12.31 -21.22 -5.21
C ALA A 31 -11.98 -21.68 -3.77
N GLU A 32 -11.90 -20.74 -2.83
CA GLU A 32 -11.42 -21.02 -1.48
C GLU A 32 -12.57 -21.28 -0.50
N LEU A 33 -13.76 -20.74 -0.77
CA LEU A 33 -14.90 -20.78 0.15
C LEU A 33 -16.15 -21.44 -0.43
N ASP A 34 -16.14 -21.85 -1.70
CA ASP A 34 -17.30 -22.39 -2.44
C ASP A 34 -18.52 -21.44 -2.42
N ILE A 35 -18.25 -20.12 -2.40
CA ILE A 35 -19.26 -19.06 -2.39
C ILE A 35 -19.27 -18.35 -3.74
N GLU A 36 -20.35 -18.51 -4.50
CA GLU A 36 -20.57 -17.72 -5.71
C GLU A 36 -21.08 -16.31 -5.36
N LEU A 37 -20.22 -15.32 -5.48
CA LEU A 37 -20.59 -13.92 -5.27
C LEU A 37 -21.22 -13.31 -6.53
N GLY A 38 -22.43 -12.78 -6.38
CA GLY A 38 -23.04 -11.86 -7.35
C GLY A 38 -22.31 -10.51 -7.38
N THR A 39 -22.49 -9.74 -8.47
CA THR A 39 -21.78 -8.47 -8.72
C THR A 39 -21.89 -7.47 -7.56
N LEU A 40 -23.12 -7.21 -7.08
CA LEU A 40 -23.34 -6.25 -5.99
C LEU A 40 -22.65 -6.66 -4.69
N ALA A 41 -22.65 -7.96 -4.38
CA ALA A 41 -21.98 -8.47 -3.18
C ALA A 41 -20.45 -8.33 -3.29
N ALA A 42 -19.90 -8.64 -4.47
CA ALA A 42 -18.48 -8.46 -4.76
C ALA A 42 -18.04 -6.99 -4.68
N GLU A 43 -18.86 -6.06 -5.17
CA GLU A 43 -18.60 -4.62 -5.08
C GLU A 43 -18.54 -4.14 -3.64
N ARG A 44 -19.51 -4.55 -2.81
CA ARG A 44 -19.50 -4.21 -1.39
C ARG A 44 -18.30 -4.82 -0.65
N ALA A 45 -17.93 -6.05 -0.97
CA ALA A 45 -16.76 -6.69 -0.38
C ALA A 45 -15.47 -5.94 -0.76
N LEU A 46 -15.31 -5.60 -2.04
CA LEU A 46 -14.18 -4.80 -2.51
C LEU A 46 -14.13 -3.42 -1.83
N ASP A 47 -15.26 -2.72 -1.72
CA ASP A 47 -15.32 -1.43 -1.05
C ASP A 47 -14.94 -1.51 0.42
N PHE A 48 -15.39 -2.57 1.11
CA PHE A 48 -14.97 -2.84 2.48
C PHE A 48 -13.45 -3.05 2.57
N PHE A 49 -12.86 -3.89 1.73
CA PHE A 49 -11.42 -4.15 1.75
C PHE A 49 -10.61 -2.90 1.43
N VAL A 50 -11.00 -2.12 0.42
CA VAL A 50 -10.30 -0.87 0.09
C VAL A 50 -10.38 0.11 1.26
N LYS A 51 -11.55 0.21 1.90
CA LYS A 51 -11.75 1.09 3.07
C LYS A 51 -10.90 0.71 4.26
N GLU A 52 -10.90 -0.57 4.64
CA GLU A 52 -10.25 -1.03 5.87
C GLU A 52 -8.75 -1.30 5.68
N LEU A 53 -8.35 -1.82 4.52
CA LEU A 53 -6.96 -2.20 4.24
C LEU A 53 -6.18 -1.13 3.45
N GLY A 54 -6.86 -0.25 2.71
CA GLY A 54 -6.20 0.69 1.81
C GLY A 54 -5.22 1.61 2.54
N ALA A 55 -5.70 2.37 3.53
CA ALA A 55 -4.87 3.32 4.27
C ALA A 55 -3.66 2.68 5.00
N PRO A 56 -3.82 1.60 5.80
CA PRO A 56 -2.67 0.99 6.46
C PRO A 56 -1.65 0.41 5.48
N VAL A 57 -2.10 -0.27 4.40
CA VAL A 57 -1.19 -0.83 3.38
C VAL A 57 -0.42 0.27 2.65
N TYR A 58 -1.11 1.36 2.26
CA TYR A 58 -0.45 2.50 1.60
C TYR A 58 0.59 3.15 2.49
N ASN A 59 0.24 3.40 3.76
CA ASN A 59 1.17 4.03 4.69
C ASN A 59 2.39 3.15 4.96
N GLN A 60 2.21 1.83 5.12
CA GLN A 60 3.32 0.91 5.28
C GLN A 60 4.23 0.93 4.04
N ALA A 61 3.66 0.88 2.83
CA ALA A 61 4.44 0.93 1.60
C ALA A 61 5.30 2.21 1.50
N ILE A 62 4.77 3.36 1.96
CA ILE A 62 5.56 4.60 2.02
C ILE A 62 6.68 4.50 3.06
N GLN A 63 6.44 3.89 4.23
CA GLN A 63 7.49 3.70 5.23
C GLN A 63 8.59 2.78 4.73
N ASP A 64 8.24 1.69 4.06
CA ASP A 64 9.20 0.75 3.48
C ASP A 64 10.09 1.44 2.45
N ALA A 65 9.49 2.27 1.56
CA ALA A 65 10.23 3.06 0.59
C ALA A 65 11.18 4.07 1.26
N ARG A 66 10.74 4.73 2.34
CA ARG A 66 11.59 5.65 3.10
C ARG A 66 12.75 4.93 3.77
N ALA A 67 12.51 3.77 4.39
CA ALA A 67 13.55 2.99 5.04
C ALA A 67 14.61 2.53 4.04
N PHE A 68 14.19 2.06 2.86
CA PHE A 68 15.10 1.67 1.79
C PHE A 68 16.01 2.83 1.34
N LEU A 69 15.44 4.01 1.12
CA LEU A 69 16.21 5.19 0.70
C LEU A 69 17.12 5.72 1.81
N ALA A 70 16.67 5.69 3.07
CA ALA A 70 17.48 6.10 4.21
C ALA A 70 18.75 5.24 4.32
N ALA A 71 18.62 3.92 4.21
CA ALA A 71 19.76 3.00 4.20
C ALA A 71 20.76 3.33 3.07
N LYS A 72 20.26 3.64 1.87
CA LYS A 72 21.12 4.03 0.73
C LYS A 72 21.86 5.35 0.96
N LEU A 73 21.25 6.30 1.68
CA LEU A 73 21.90 7.56 2.03
C LEU A 73 22.96 7.37 3.12
N GLU A 74 22.71 6.50 4.09
CA GLU A 74 23.70 6.10 5.10
C GLU A 74 24.91 5.41 4.46
N ASP A 75 24.67 4.48 3.53
CA ASP A 75 25.73 3.83 2.74
C ASP A 75 26.64 4.89 2.06
N LEU A 76 26.03 5.89 1.40
CA LEU A 76 26.74 6.96 0.72
C LEU A 76 27.55 7.82 1.70
N ALA A 77 26.96 8.16 2.85
CA ALA A 77 27.64 8.96 3.86
C ALA A 77 28.87 8.25 4.44
N GLY A 78 28.85 6.92 4.52
CA GLY A 78 29.99 6.12 4.95
C GLY A 78 31.05 5.94 3.86
N GLU A 79 30.65 5.62 2.63
CA GLU A 79 31.57 5.35 1.51
C GLU A 79 32.40 6.57 1.11
N PHE A 80 31.80 7.77 1.18
CA PHE A 80 32.43 9.02 0.76
C PHE A 80 32.82 9.93 1.93
N TYR A 81 32.92 9.38 3.14
CA TYR A 81 33.36 10.14 4.32
C TYR A 81 34.87 10.48 4.23
N GLU A 82 35.20 11.76 4.30
CA GLU A 82 36.57 12.24 4.51
C GLU A 82 36.66 12.86 5.92
N PRO A 83 37.58 12.43 6.79
CA PRO A 83 37.77 13.03 8.11
C PRO A 83 38.29 14.46 8.02
N ASP A 84 37.77 15.34 8.88
CA ASP A 84 38.12 16.77 8.91
C ASP A 84 39.56 17.05 9.38
N GLU A 85 40.17 16.11 10.10
CA GLU A 85 41.56 16.20 10.56
C GLU A 85 42.46 15.25 9.76
N PRO A 86 43.62 15.73 9.25
CA PRO A 86 44.57 14.85 8.59
C PRO A 86 45.11 13.85 9.61
N TYR A 87 45.11 12.56 9.25
CA TYR A 87 45.59 11.45 10.08
C TYR A 87 46.85 11.88 10.86
N ALA A 88 46.70 12.01 12.18
CA ALA A 88 47.79 12.37 13.07
C ALA A 88 48.93 11.35 12.89
N ARG A 89 50.14 11.85 12.61
CA ARG A 89 51.37 11.04 12.56
C ARG A 89 51.80 10.59 13.94
#